data_AF-M7SCT4-F1
#
_entry.id   AF-M7SCT4-F1
#
_cell.length_a   1.000
_cell.length_b   1.000
_cell.length_c   1.000
_cell.angle_alpha   90.00
_cell.angle_beta   90.00
_cell.angle_gamma   90.00
#
_symmetry.space_group_name_H-M   'P 1'
#
loop_
_entity.id
_entity.type
_entity.pdbx_description
1 polymer ?
#
loop_
_entity_poly.entity_id
_entity_poly.type
_entity_poly.pdbx_seq_one_letter_code
_entity_poly.pdbx_strand_id
1 'polypeptide(L)'
;MSSFNFELQQLPQITVGVEIEFLLAYLYLDENDPDEVSKNQLPPVLRLPRSLDDDEWDDGGDDQKQAEEAIRDLLDANGFPVKDPKVADPVNLGNNMQSPEDLSNERLRDYQVYRVIYDSSLEVPERRGFRYAKIEITTPVQEDADGTYEALANLIKLLSSSYRTVVNPSCGLHVHVGNSRAEYMPLASVKRLSALLWAADPLLATLHPPRRRWNQNCQSIRERSSLATGEDYVHEHDRGLHDDDKYSIWDCVRYTGADVRFGEQSTLWRECNKSLETIAAFEHTRRPGCFEPFVGDEAFSGYDSGFEGEGDDDPYALADELYSKHSLAWKNFATDAKFDHAVVHQQKRQQMNLEEDRQPRPHFGRTRKLPRLCLPKPTQEQISRYEDEIAEYGGTNLLHDRAEQDLGVYPGVAQIFEAISSCEIHTLLSTGTRPNYNFTAYRCSNMGYPATEAKRTVEWREAEGSLDPAWVATWCRIAVGLSKFAIHSSVSEFLQALDLCDRAKKQDGEYDVIDLLDFVGLFAEAEQVEQRMREFADKWELKYVGEP
;
A
#
# COMPACT_ATOMS: atom_id res chain seq x y z
N MET A 1 13.65 -11.97 -40.20
CA MET A 1 12.93 -10.74 -39.79
C MET A 1 11.85 -11.19 -38.82
N SER A 2 12.24 -11.44 -37.56
CA SER A 2 11.28 -11.64 -36.47
C SER A 2 10.79 -10.25 -36.05
N SER A 3 9.48 -10.14 -35.85
CA SER A 3 8.83 -8.94 -35.33
C SER A 3 9.22 -8.75 -33.87
N PHE A 4 10.25 -7.95 -33.62
CA PHE A 4 10.47 -7.34 -32.31
C PHE A 4 9.36 -6.30 -32.10
N ASN A 5 8.27 -6.72 -31.45
CA ASN A 5 7.37 -5.78 -30.80
C ASN A 5 8.17 -5.18 -29.65
N PHE A 6 8.73 -3.98 -29.85
CA PHE A 6 9.02 -3.10 -28.73
C PHE A 6 7.69 -2.90 -28.00
N GLU A 7 7.49 -3.58 -26.87
CA GLU A 7 6.56 -3.10 -25.86
C GLU A 7 7.10 -1.74 -25.43
N LEU A 8 6.63 -0.68 -26.10
CA LEU A 8 6.67 0.67 -25.54
C LEU A 8 6.24 0.52 -24.09
N GLN A 9 7.11 0.87 -23.14
CA GLN A 9 6.78 0.88 -21.71
C GLN A 9 5.40 1.51 -21.58
N GLN A 10 4.40 0.66 -21.36
CA GLN A 10 3.07 1.14 -21.06
C GLN A 10 3.25 1.85 -19.72
N LEU A 11 2.94 3.15 -19.69
CA LEU A 11 2.88 3.90 -18.45
C LEU A 11 2.15 3.03 -17.41
N PRO A 12 2.60 2.96 -16.15
CA PRO A 12 2.00 2.09 -15.15
C PRO A 12 0.48 2.21 -15.19
N GLN A 13 -0.21 1.16 -15.65
CA GLN A 13 -1.66 1.17 -15.71
C GLN A 13 -2.14 0.68 -14.35
N ILE A 14 -2.56 1.63 -13.53
CA ILE A 14 -2.90 1.39 -12.13
C ILE A 14 -4.05 0.39 -12.03
N THR A 15 -3.83 -0.62 -11.21
CA THR A 15 -4.84 -1.59 -10.79
C THR A 15 -5.23 -1.35 -9.34
N VAL A 16 -6.46 -1.75 -9.00
CA VAL A 16 -7.02 -1.62 -7.66
C VAL A 16 -7.62 -2.94 -7.20
N GLY A 17 -7.34 -3.31 -5.97
CA GLY A 17 -8.06 -4.34 -5.21
C GLY A 17 -8.43 -3.77 -3.84
N VAL A 18 -9.49 -4.29 -3.23
CA VAL A 18 -10.01 -3.76 -1.96
C VAL A 18 -10.25 -4.91 -0.99
N GLU A 19 -9.91 -4.69 0.28
CA GLU A 19 -10.25 -5.59 1.38
C GLU A 19 -11.22 -4.88 2.32
N ILE A 20 -12.33 -5.55 2.60
CA ILE A 20 -13.43 -5.01 3.40
C ILE A 20 -13.57 -5.92 4.61
N GLU A 21 -13.24 -5.40 5.79
CA GLU A 21 -13.38 -6.12 7.05
C GLU A 21 -14.67 -5.70 7.75
N PHE A 22 -15.44 -6.68 8.22
CA PHE A 22 -16.64 -6.45 9.00
C PHE A 22 -17.00 -7.67 9.85
N LEU A 23 -17.90 -7.45 10.80
CA LEU A 23 -18.46 -8.49 11.65
C LEU A 23 -19.87 -8.83 11.19
N LEU A 24 -20.14 -10.12 11.01
CA LEU A 24 -21.45 -10.62 10.60
C LEU A 24 -22.20 -11.17 11.81
N ALA A 25 -23.27 -10.48 12.22
CA ALA A 25 -24.07 -10.93 13.35
C ALA A 25 -24.90 -12.17 12.99
N TYR A 26 -24.84 -13.19 13.83
CA TYR A 26 -25.63 -14.40 13.69
C TYR A 26 -26.29 -14.82 15.01
N LEU A 27 -27.37 -15.59 14.85
CA LEU A 27 -28.08 -16.30 15.91
C LEU A 27 -28.29 -17.74 15.48
N TYR A 28 -28.46 -18.64 16.43
CA TYR A 28 -28.87 -19.99 16.09
C TYR A 28 -30.35 -20.02 15.68
N LEU A 29 -30.75 -21.04 14.94
CA LEU A 29 -32.12 -21.22 14.45
C LEU A 29 -33.17 -21.23 15.58
N ASP A 30 -32.80 -21.69 16.77
CA ASP A 30 -33.65 -21.84 17.95
C ASP A 30 -33.70 -20.59 18.85
N GLU A 31 -32.89 -19.57 18.57
CA GLU A 31 -32.78 -18.39 19.43
C GLU A 31 -33.73 -17.26 19.02
N ASN A 32 -34.26 -16.55 20.02
CA ASN A 32 -35.04 -15.34 19.76
C ASN A 32 -34.13 -14.20 19.32
N ASP A 33 -34.63 -13.36 18.41
CA ASP A 33 -33.93 -12.13 18.04
C ASP A 33 -33.95 -11.13 19.21
N PRO A 34 -32.79 -10.69 19.74
CA PRO A 34 -32.74 -9.66 20.78
C PRO A 34 -33.40 -8.34 20.34
N ASP A 35 -33.41 -8.05 19.05
CA ASP A 35 -33.94 -6.81 18.45
C ASP A 35 -35.34 -7.03 17.80
N GLU A 36 -36.11 -8.03 18.27
CA GLU A 36 -37.41 -8.43 17.71
C GLU A 36 -38.40 -7.25 17.50
N VAL A 37 -38.38 -6.26 18.40
CA VAL A 37 -39.26 -5.08 18.34
C VAL A 37 -38.93 -4.19 17.12
N SER A 38 -37.65 -4.12 16.77
CA SER A 38 -37.13 -3.25 15.71
C SER A 38 -36.78 -4.03 14.43
N LYS A 39 -37.03 -5.35 14.38
CA LYS A 39 -36.58 -6.23 13.30
C LYS A 39 -37.01 -5.79 11.89
N ASN A 40 -38.17 -5.15 11.77
CA ASN A 40 -38.71 -4.69 10.48
C ASN A 40 -37.96 -3.46 9.92
N GLN A 41 -37.10 -2.83 10.72
CA GLN A 41 -36.27 -1.68 10.32
C GLN A 41 -34.79 -2.07 10.13
N LEU A 42 -34.46 -3.34 10.37
CA LEU A 42 -33.11 -3.86 10.30
C LEU A 42 -33.02 -4.91 9.19
N PRO A 43 -31.84 -5.09 8.57
CA PRO A 43 -31.56 -6.28 7.80
C PRO A 43 -31.81 -7.55 8.64
N PRO A 44 -32.12 -8.69 7.99
CA PRO A 44 -32.26 -9.94 8.72
C PRO A 44 -30.92 -10.33 9.34
N VAL A 45 -30.98 -10.93 10.53
CA VAL A 45 -29.80 -11.54 11.16
C VAL A 45 -29.54 -12.90 10.52
N LEU A 46 -28.26 -13.26 10.33
CA LEU A 46 -27.91 -14.59 9.85
C LEU A 46 -28.38 -15.66 10.84
N ARG A 47 -28.95 -16.75 10.33
CA ARG A 47 -29.45 -17.87 11.13
C ARG A 47 -28.68 -19.14 10.81
N LEU A 48 -27.98 -19.66 11.81
CA LEU A 48 -27.15 -20.85 11.67
C LEU A 48 -27.76 -22.04 12.45
N PRO A 49 -27.71 -23.27 11.94
CA PRO A 49 -27.87 -24.45 12.79
C PRO A 49 -26.77 -24.48 13.86
N ARG A 50 -27.04 -25.10 15.01
CA ARG A 50 -25.99 -25.37 16.00
C ARG A 50 -25.08 -26.46 15.45
N SER A 51 -23.77 -26.21 15.43
CA SER A 51 -22.80 -27.30 15.29
C SER A 51 -22.86 -28.19 16.53
N LEU A 52 -22.76 -29.51 16.33
CA LEU A 52 -22.64 -30.49 17.42
C LEU A 52 -21.20 -30.96 17.63
N ASP A 53 -20.31 -30.62 16.69
CA ASP A 53 -18.90 -31.02 16.67
C ASP A 53 -18.04 -29.76 16.89
N ASP A 54 -17.83 -29.39 18.17
CA ASP A 54 -16.85 -28.39 18.62
C ASP A 54 -15.44 -29.03 18.62
N ASP A 55 -14.95 -29.45 17.45
CA ASP A 55 -13.55 -29.82 17.34
C ASP A 55 -12.72 -28.53 17.43
N GLU A 56 -12.23 -28.24 18.64
CA GLU A 56 -11.45 -27.05 19.09
C GLU A 56 -10.15 -26.75 18.29
N TRP A 57 -9.89 -27.45 17.18
CA TRP A 57 -8.60 -27.46 16.49
C TRP A 57 -8.54 -26.60 15.22
N ASP A 58 -9.63 -25.96 14.80
CA ASP A 58 -9.66 -25.10 13.61
C ASP A 58 -9.95 -23.64 13.97
N ASP A 59 -9.09 -22.72 13.52
CA ASP A 59 -9.20 -21.29 13.79
C ASP A 59 -10.51 -20.75 13.17
N GLY A 60 -11.48 -20.42 14.03
CA GLY A 60 -12.79 -19.86 13.64
C GLY A 60 -14.00 -20.74 13.99
N GLY A 61 -13.84 -22.06 14.13
CA GLY A 61 -14.94 -22.99 14.43
C GLY A 61 -15.97 -23.17 13.29
N ASP A 62 -16.91 -24.10 13.46
CA ASP A 62 -17.89 -24.45 12.41
C ASP A 62 -18.84 -23.29 12.08
N ASP A 63 -19.23 -22.49 13.08
CA ASP A 63 -20.12 -21.35 12.87
C ASP A 63 -19.51 -20.27 11.95
N GLN A 64 -18.20 -20.06 12.04
CA GLN A 64 -17.47 -19.15 11.15
C GLN A 64 -17.50 -19.65 9.70
N LYS A 65 -17.26 -20.95 9.48
CA LYS A 65 -17.30 -21.54 8.14
C LYS A 65 -18.69 -21.45 7.52
N GLN A 66 -19.73 -21.72 8.30
CA GLN A 66 -21.11 -21.58 7.85
C GLN A 66 -21.44 -20.11 7.51
N ALA A 67 -20.93 -19.16 8.29
CA ALA A 67 -21.09 -17.74 8.02
C ALA A 67 -20.37 -17.29 6.75
N GLU A 68 -19.15 -17.77 6.51
CA GLU A 68 -18.43 -17.55 5.26
C GLU A 68 -19.20 -18.12 4.07
N GLU A 69 -19.66 -19.37 4.16
CA GLU A 69 -20.42 -20.04 3.10
C GLU A 69 -21.71 -19.28 2.78
N ALA A 70 -22.42 -18.75 3.79
CA ALA A 70 -23.58 -17.90 3.58
C ALA A 70 -23.25 -16.60 2.81
N ILE A 71 -22.09 -15.98 3.07
CA ILE A 71 -21.63 -14.82 2.30
C ILE A 71 -21.23 -15.23 0.88
N ARG A 72 -20.53 -16.35 0.69
CA ARG A 72 -20.17 -16.85 -0.65
C ARG A 72 -21.41 -17.10 -1.50
N ASP A 73 -22.41 -17.79 -0.94
CA ASP A 73 -23.69 -18.05 -1.60
C ASP A 73 -24.43 -16.75 -1.95
N LEU A 74 -24.42 -15.76 -1.03
CA LEU A 74 -25.01 -14.45 -1.29
C LEU A 74 -24.34 -13.75 -2.47
N LEU A 75 -23.01 -13.76 -2.53
CA LEU A 75 -22.24 -13.12 -3.59
C LEU A 75 -22.49 -13.80 -4.94
N ASP A 76 -22.34 -15.13 -5.01
CA ASP A 76 -22.55 -15.89 -6.25
C ASP A 76 -23.97 -15.74 -6.78
N ALA A 77 -24.99 -15.80 -5.91
CA ALA A 77 -26.39 -15.63 -6.28
C ALA A 77 -26.71 -14.23 -6.84
N ASN A 78 -25.87 -13.24 -6.56
CA ASN A 78 -26.04 -11.84 -6.99
C ASN A 78 -25.01 -11.42 -8.05
N GLY A 79 -24.31 -12.37 -8.68
CA GLY A 79 -23.42 -12.10 -9.81
C GLY A 79 -22.03 -11.60 -9.43
N PHE A 80 -21.62 -11.79 -8.18
CA PHE A 80 -20.25 -11.55 -7.73
C PHE A 80 -19.53 -12.89 -7.66
N PRO A 81 -18.71 -13.28 -8.67
CA PRO A 81 -18.11 -14.60 -8.73
C PRO A 81 -17.12 -14.81 -7.58
N VAL A 82 -17.28 -15.89 -6.83
CA VAL A 82 -16.45 -16.20 -5.65
C VAL A 82 -15.46 -17.33 -5.95
N LYS A 83 -14.26 -17.29 -5.35
CA LYS A 83 -13.30 -18.40 -5.37
C LYS A 83 -13.92 -19.64 -4.69
N ASP A 84 -13.93 -20.78 -5.38
CA ASP A 84 -14.35 -22.06 -4.78
C ASP A 84 -13.29 -22.50 -3.75
N PRO A 85 -13.64 -22.65 -2.46
CA PRO A 85 -12.69 -23.04 -1.42
C PRO A 85 -12.19 -24.48 -1.57
N LYS A 86 -12.85 -25.33 -2.36
CA LYS A 86 -12.46 -26.73 -2.61
C LYS A 86 -11.46 -26.86 -3.75
N VAL A 87 -11.26 -25.81 -4.54
CA VAL A 87 -10.21 -25.77 -5.55
C VAL A 87 -8.92 -25.43 -4.82
N ALA A 88 -8.10 -26.45 -4.58
CA ALA A 88 -6.79 -26.29 -3.98
C ALA A 88 -5.98 -25.26 -4.76
N ASP A 89 -5.21 -24.45 -4.03
CA ASP A 89 -4.24 -23.56 -4.66
C ASP A 89 -3.33 -24.40 -5.54
N PRO A 90 -3.09 -23.97 -6.80
CA PRO A 90 -2.24 -24.71 -7.71
C PRO A 90 -0.88 -24.97 -7.06
N VAL A 91 -0.37 -26.19 -7.23
CA VAL A 91 0.99 -26.52 -6.81
C VAL A 91 1.95 -25.56 -7.52
N ASN A 92 2.79 -24.87 -6.73
CA ASN A 92 3.85 -23.99 -7.21
C ASN A 92 4.62 -24.70 -8.33
N LEU A 93 4.52 -24.20 -9.57
CA LEU A 93 5.19 -24.81 -10.72
C LEU A 93 6.71 -24.59 -10.69
N GLY A 94 7.23 -23.90 -9.68
CA GLY A 94 8.63 -23.58 -9.54
C GLY A 94 9.14 -22.77 -10.73
N ASN A 95 10.45 -22.55 -10.76
CA ASN A 95 11.18 -21.69 -11.69
C ASN A 95 11.12 -22.08 -13.19
N ASN A 96 10.09 -22.82 -13.63
CA ASN A 96 9.89 -23.29 -15.00
C ASN A 96 8.96 -22.41 -15.84
N MET A 97 8.50 -21.27 -15.33
CA MET A 97 7.67 -20.35 -16.11
C MET A 97 8.52 -19.61 -17.14
N GLN A 98 8.24 -19.83 -18.43
CA GLN A 98 9.12 -19.38 -19.51
C GLN A 98 8.80 -17.97 -20.03
N SER A 99 7.68 -17.35 -19.63
CA SER A 99 7.27 -16.03 -20.13
C SER A 99 6.68 -15.10 -19.06
N PRO A 100 6.81 -13.77 -19.22
CA PRO A 100 6.12 -12.75 -18.42
C PRO A 100 4.59 -12.91 -18.40
N GLU A 101 3.99 -13.32 -19.52
CA GLU A 101 2.54 -13.52 -19.64
C GLU A 101 2.06 -14.67 -18.75
N ASP A 102 2.76 -15.80 -18.76
CA ASP A 102 2.39 -16.97 -17.94
C ASP A 102 2.49 -16.63 -16.45
N LEU A 103 3.54 -15.93 -16.05
CA LEU A 103 3.75 -15.49 -14.67
C LEU A 103 2.66 -14.49 -14.23
N SER A 104 2.28 -13.56 -15.10
CA SER A 104 1.19 -12.62 -14.85
C SER A 104 -0.15 -13.34 -14.65
N ASN A 105 -0.46 -14.29 -15.54
CA ASN A 105 -1.69 -15.07 -15.48
C ASN A 105 -1.78 -15.94 -14.21
N GLU A 106 -0.66 -16.53 -13.78
CA GLU A 106 -0.59 -17.28 -12.53
C GLU A 106 -0.86 -16.39 -11.33
N ARG A 107 -0.17 -15.24 -11.24
CA ARG A 107 -0.31 -14.30 -10.10
C ARG A 107 -1.71 -13.73 -9.98
N LEU A 108 -2.34 -13.43 -11.12
CA LEU A 108 -3.68 -12.82 -11.12
C LEU A 108 -4.79 -13.85 -10.91
N ARG A 109 -4.54 -15.15 -11.09
CA ARG A 109 -5.56 -16.21 -11.11
C ARG A 109 -6.54 -16.11 -9.94
N ASP A 110 -6.01 -16.00 -8.73
CA ASP A 110 -6.80 -15.98 -7.49
C ASP A 110 -7.36 -14.60 -7.13
N TYR A 111 -7.02 -13.60 -7.94
CA TYR A 111 -7.43 -12.22 -7.81
C TYR A 111 -8.34 -11.79 -8.97
N GLN A 112 -8.93 -12.74 -9.72
CA GLN A 112 -9.98 -12.46 -10.72
C GLN A 112 -11.40 -12.56 -10.15
N VAL A 113 -11.53 -13.08 -8.92
CA VAL A 113 -12.80 -13.39 -8.25
C VAL A 113 -12.79 -12.86 -6.81
N TYR A 114 -13.96 -12.73 -6.21
CA TYR A 114 -14.09 -12.35 -4.80
C TYR A 114 -13.63 -13.51 -3.91
N ARG A 115 -13.04 -13.19 -2.75
CA ARG A 115 -12.76 -14.18 -1.72
C ARG A 115 -13.35 -13.72 -0.40
N VAL A 116 -13.92 -14.67 0.32
CA VAL A 116 -14.48 -14.48 1.66
C VAL A 116 -13.58 -15.25 2.61
N ILE A 117 -12.98 -14.56 3.57
CA ILE A 117 -11.89 -15.07 4.40
C ILE A 117 -12.22 -14.79 5.87
N TYR A 118 -11.88 -15.72 6.75
CA TYR A 118 -11.81 -15.48 8.19
C TYR A 118 -10.67 -14.52 8.52
N ASP A 119 -10.98 -13.43 9.21
CA ASP A 119 -9.96 -12.52 9.74
C ASP A 119 -9.87 -12.62 11.26
N SER A 120 -8.81 -13.29 11.73
CA SER A 120 -8.54 -13.48 13.15
C SER A 120 -8.21 -12.17 13.88
N SER A 121 -7.81 -11.12 13.16
CA SER A 121 -7.42 -9.83 13.72
C SER A 121 -8.60 -8.92 14.09
N LEU A 122 -9.82 -9.29 13.68
CA LEU A 122 -11.04 -8.57 14.08
C LEU A 122 -11.45 -8.91 15.50
N GLU A 123 -12.04 -7.96 16.19
CA GLU A 123 -12.42 -8.10 17.59
C GLU A 123 -13.93 -7.98 17.75
N VAL A 124 -14.51 -8.91 18.51
CA VAL A 124 -15.97 -9.06 18.61
C VAL A 124 -16.52 -8.13 19.69
N PRO A 125 -17.51 -7.28 19.41
CA PRO A 125 -18.09 -6.40 20.40
C PRO A 125 -18.96 -7.16 21.39
N GLU A 126 -18.99 -6.72 22.64
CA GLU A 126 -19.96 -7.18 23.63
C GLU A 126 -21.35 -6.60 23.32
N ARG A 127 -22.10 -7.24 22.42
CA ARG A 127 -23.51 -6.89 22.15
C ARG A 127 -24.45 -7.98 22.67
N ARG A 128 -25.44 -7.56 23.46
CA ARG A 128 -26.38 -8.47 24.12
C ARG A 128 -27.04 -9.44 23.15
N GLY A 129 -26.70 -10.72 23.28
CA GLY A 129 -27.41 -11.83 22.68
C GLY A 129 -27.06 -12.16 21.22
N PHE A 130 -26.11 -11.47 20.61
CA PHE A 130 -25.60 -11.81 19.28
C PHE A 130 -24.22 -12.47 19.37
N ARG A 131 -23.93 -13.34 18.41
CA ARG A 131 -22.58 -13.78 18.08
C ARG A 131 -22.17 -13.20 16.74
N TYR A 132 -20.87 -13.19 16.47
CA TYR A 132 -20.31 -12.55 15.29
C TYR A 132 -19.29 -13.45 14.61
N ALA A 133 -19.43 -13.60 13.30
CA ALA A 133 -18.37 -14.12 12.44
C ALA A 133 -17.46 -12.96 12.01
N LYS A 134 -16.16 -13.21 11.93
CA LYS A 134 -15.13 -12.23 11.55
C LYS A 134 -14.86 -12.39 10.05
N ILE A 135 -15.31 -11.45 9.23
CA ILE A 135 -15.31 -11.60 7.77
C ILE A 135 -14.43 -10.52 7.12
N GLU A 136 -13.50 -10.97 6.28
CA GLU A 136 -12.83 -10.15 5.28
C GLU A 136 -13.32 -10.56 3.88
N ILE A 137 -13.68 -9.58 3.06
CA ILE A 137 -13.90 -9.79 1.63
C ILE A 137 -12.76 -9.11 0.86
N THR A 138 -12.06 -9.89 0.03
CA THR A 138 -11.09 -9.34 -0.94
C THR A 138 -11.73 -9.31 -2.33
N THR A 139 -11.69 -8.15 -2.98
CA THR A 139 -12.22 -7.97 -4.33
C THR A 139 -11.25 -8.49 -5.38
N PRO A 140 -11.73 -8.78 -6.61
CA PRO A 140 -10.86 -8.92 -7.76
C PRO A 140 -9.94 -7.71 -7.93
N VAL A 141 -8.78 -7.92 -8.55
CA VAL A 141 -7.92 -6.87 -9.08
C VAL A 141 -8.55 -6.36 -10.37
N GLN A 142 -8.84 -5.07 -10.41
CA GLN A 142 -9.51 -4.41 -11.52
C GLN A 142 -8.73 -3.17 -11.97
N GLU A 143 -8.99 -2.71 -13.18
CA GLU A 143 -8.48 -1.41 -13.64
C GLU A 143 -9.24 -0.26 -12.96
N ASP A 144 -8.60 0.92 -12.89
CA ASP A 144 -9.28 2.16 -12.51
C ASP A 144 -10.31 2.56 -13.58
N ALA A 145 -11.57 2.17 -13.33
CA ALA A 145 -12.71 2.47 -14.16
C ALA A 145 -13.96 2.66 -13.29
N ASP A 146 -14.92 3.45 -13.77
CA ASP A 146 -16.16 3.73 -13.02
C ASP A 146 -16.94 2.46 -12.64
N GLY A 147 -16.97 1.48 -13.55
CA GLY A 147 -17.61 0.19 -13.30
C GLY A 147 -17.01 -0.59 -12.12
N THR A 148 -15.71 -0.42 -11.84
CA THR A 148 -15.03 -1.01 -10.66
C THR A 148 -15.62 -0.46 -9.37
N TYR A 149 -15.76 0.86 -9.28
CA TYR A 149 -16.30 1.52 -8.08
C TYR A 149 -17.81 1.36 -7.93
N GLU A 150 -18.55 1.25 -9.04
CA GLU A 150 -19.97 0.91 -9.03
C GLU A 150 -20.20 -0.52 -8.52
N ALA A 151 -19.40 -1.50 -8.98
CA ALA A 151 -19.45 -2.88 -8.49
C ALA A 151 -19.15 -2.94 -6.99
N LEU A 152 -18.13 -2.21 -6.54
CA LEU A 152 -17.79 -2.08 -5.12
C LEU A 152 -18.93 -1.47 -4.31
N ALA A 153 -19.54 -0.37 -4.76
CA ALA A 153 -20.69 0.22 -4.09
C ALA A 153 -21.91 -0.72 -4.04
N ASN A 154 -22.12 -1.52 -5.09
CA ASN A 154 -23.19 -2.52 -5.13
C ASN A 154 -22.93 -3.70 -4.18
N LEU A 155 -21.68 -4.16 -4.08
CA LEU A 155 -21.27 -5.16 -3.09
C LEU A 155 -21.60 -4.68 -1.66
N ILE A 156 -21.18 -3.47 -1.30
CA ILE A 156 -21.42 -2.92 0.05
C ILE A 156 -22.93 -2.79 0.34
N LYS A 157 -23.73 -2.35 -0.64
CA LYS A 157 -25.20 -2.30 -0.51
C LYS A 157 -25.79 -3.70 -0.35
N LEU A 158 -25.30 -4.68 -1.10
CA LEU A 158 -25.77 -6.06 -1.00
C LEU A 158 -25.53 -6.61 0.40
N LEU A 159 -24.30 -6.48 0.92
CA LEU A 159 -23.94 -6.97 2.25
C LEU A 159 -24.79 -6.33 3.35
N SER A 160 -24.84 -4.99 3.37
CA SER A 160 -25.54 -4.21 4.40
C SER A 160 -27.07 -4.30 4.34
N SER A 161 -27.65 -4.69 3.19
CA SER A 161 -29.10 -4.92 3.07
C SER A 161 -29.50 -6.39 3.30
N SER A 162 -28.57 -7.33 3.07
CA SER A 162 -28.85 -8.76 3.19
C SER A 162 -28.63 -9.28 4.60
N TYR A 163 -27.70 -8.71 5.36
CA TYR A 163 -27.41 -9.15 6.72
C TYR A 163 -27.14 -8.02 7.70
N ARG A 164 -27.27 -8.32 8.99
CA ARG A 164 -26.80 -7.44 10.07
C ARG A 164 -25.29 -7.48 10.15
N THR A 165 -24.67 -6.47 9.57
CA THR A 165 -23.23 -6.25 9.59
C THR A 165 -22.85 -5.17 10.59
N VAL A 166 -21.71 -5.32 11.25
CA VAL A 166 -21.15 -4.36 12.21
C VAL A 166 -19.71 -4.04 11.81
N VAL A 167 -19.33 -2.78 11.98
CA VAL A 167 -17.95 -2.32 11.84
C VAL A 167 -17.54 -1.65 13.13
N ASN A 168 -16.32 -1.94 13.59
CA ASN A 168 -15.75 -1.35 14.80
C ASN A 168 -14.28 -0.95 14.54
N PRO A 169 -13.57 -0.38 15.53
CA PRO A 169 -12.18 0.07 15.36
C PRO A 169 -11.17 -1.01 14.95
N SER A 170 -11.47 -2.30 15.14
CA SER A 170 -10.62 -3.40 14.65
C SER A 170 -10.69 -3.56 13.14
N CYS A 171 -11.85 -3.26 12.53
CA CYS A 171 -12.07 -3.36 11.10
C CYS A 171 -11.34 -2.27 10.31
N GLY A 172 -10.71 -2.65 9.21
CA GLY A 172 -10.09 -1.81 8.21
C GLY A 172 -10.84 -1.82 6.88
N LEU A 173 -10.55 -0.79 6.08
CA LEU A 173 -10.83 -0.76 4.66
C LEU A 173 -9.49 -0.60 3.94
N HIS A 174 -8.97 -1.68 3.36
CA HIS A 174 -7.66 -1.67 2.74
C HIS A 174 -7.79 -1.50 1.22
N VAL A 175 -7.01 -0.57 0.66
CA VAL A 175 -6.95 -0.36 -0.79
C VAL A 175 -5.57 -0.76 -1.29
N HIS A 176 -5.53 -1.77 -2.15
CA HIS A 176 -4.32 -2.25 -2.80
C HIS A 176 -4.17 -1.57 -4.14
N VAL A 177 -3.17 -0.70 -4.28
CA VAL A 177 -2.85 -0.04 -5.54
C VAL A 177 -1.65 -0.74 -6.18
N GLY A 178 -1.87 -1.36 -7.34
CA GLY A 178 -0.89 -2.14 -8.08
C GLY A 178 -0.57 -1.56 -9.45
N ASN A 179 0.34 -2.25 -10.15
CA ASN A 179 0.58 -2.04 -11.57
C ASN A 179 -0.16 -3.10 -12.40
N SER A 180 -0.36 -2.83 -13.68
CA SER A 180 -0.92 -3.80 -14.62
C SER A 180 -0.07 -5.07 -14.69
N ARG A 181 -0.69 -6.18 -15.11
CA ARG A 181 -0.02 -7.48 -15.28
C ARG A 181 0.58 -8.07 -13.98
N ALA A 182 0.15 -7.59 -12.81
CA ALA A 182 0.73 -7.98 -11.51
C ALA A 182 2.26 -7.77 -11.47
N GLU A 183 2.72 -6.71 -12.11
CA GLU A 183 4.11 -6.27 -12.10
C GLU A 183 4.38 -5.38 -10.87
N TYR A 184 5.62 -5.34 -10.40
CA TYR A 184 6.06 -4.33 -9.46
C TYR A 184 5.99 -2.92 -10.05
N MET A 185 5.65 -1.91 -9.25
CA MET A 185 5.87 -0.54 -9.68
C MET A 185 7.39 -0.29 -9.81
N PRO A 186 7.86 0.38 -10.89
CA PRO A 186 9.25 0.79 -11.00
C PRO A 186 9.70 1.64 -9.80
N LEU A 187 10.98 1.58 -9.42
CA LEU A 187 11.52 2.32 -8.29
C LEU A 187 11.14 3.81 -8.31
N ALA A 188 11.27 4.48 -9.47
CA ALA A 188 10.87 5.88 -9.61
C ALA A 188 9.40 6.13 -9.22
N SER A 189 8.49 5.20 -9.53
CA SER A 189 7.08 5.27 -9.13
C SER A 189 6.91 5.07 -7.63
N VAL A 190 7.61 4.08 -7.05
CA VAL A 190 7.58 3.80 -5.62
C VAL A 190 8.12 4.99 -4.82
N LYS A 191 9.25 5.60 -5.21
CA LYS A 191 9.82 6.82 -4.61
C LYS A 191 8.83 7.98 -4.58
N ARG A 192 8.17 8.23 -5.70
CA ARG A 192 7.24 9.35 -5.83
C ARG A 192 5.98 9.13 -5.01
N LEU A 193 5.44 7.92 -5.03
CA LEU A 193 4.28 7.56 -4.21
C LEU A 193 4.61 7.63 -2.72
N SER A 194 5.72 7.02 -2.29
CA SER A 194 6.14 7.03 -0.89
C SER A 194 6.44 8.44 -0.37
N ALA A 195 7.06 9.30 -1.19
CA ALA A 195 7.30 10.70 -0.85
C ALA A 195 6.01 11.54 -0.75
N LEU A 196 5.04 11.33 -1.64
CA LEU A 196 3.74 12.00 -1.54
C LEU A 196 2.99 11.55 -0.29
N LEU A 197 2.97 10.24 -0.01
CA LEU A 197 2.33 9.68 1.18
C LEU A 197 3.00 10.20 2.46
N TRP A 198 4.32 10.23 2.51
CA TRP A 198 5.08 10.84 3.62
C TRP A 198 4.69 12.30 3.88
N ALA A 199 4.45 13.07 2.82
CA ALA A 199 4.06 14.47 2.92
C ALA A 199 2.58 14.66 3.27
N ALA A 200 1.70 13.84 2.70
CA ALA A 200 0.25 13.98 2.80
C ALA A 200 -0.37 13.25 4.00
N ASP A 201 0.36 12.32 4.63
CA ASP A 201 -0.08 11.52 5.79
C ASP A 201 -0.78 12.36 6.91
N PRO A 202 -0.27 13.54 7.33
CA PRO A 202 -1.00 14.41 8.27
C PRO A 202 -2.38 14.85 7.80
N LEU A 203 -2.53 15.10 6.50
CA LEU A 203 -3.77 15.58 5.87
C LEU A 203 -4.74 14.43 5.66
N LEU A 204 -4.28 13.28 5.13
CA LEU A 204 -5.12 12.13 4.81
C LEU A 204 -5.74 11.50 6.06
N ALA A 205 -5.01 11.47 7.18
CA ALA A 205 -5.54 11.02 8.45
C ALA A 205 -6.78 11.80 8.93
N THR A 206 -6.99 13.04 8.46
CA THR A 206 -8.17 13.85 8.82
C THR A 206 -9.48 13.37 8.18
N LEU A 207 -9.38 12.42 7.26
CA LEU A 207 -10.52 11.79 6.58
C LEU A 207 -11.14 10.63 7.39
N HIS A 208 -10.52 10.27 8.50
CA HIS A 208 -10.86 9.13 9.33
C HIS A 208 -11.03 9.54 10.80
N PRO A 209 -11.71 8.72 11.62
CA PRO A 209 -11.78 8.96 13.06
C PRO A 209 -10.38 9.11 13.67
N PRO A 210 -10.13 10.10 14.54
CA PRO A 210 -8.79 10.39 15.05
C PRO A 210 -8.09 9.15 15.62
N ARG A 211 -8.81 8.31 16.38
CA ARG A 211 -8.27 7.07 16.95
C ARG A 211 -7.62 6.13 15.93
N ARG A 212 -8.02 6.14 14.65
CA ARG A 212 -7.48 5.21 13.64
C ARG A 212 -5.95 5.34 13.51
N ARG A 213 -5.41 6.55 13.68
CA ARG A 213 -3.96 6.81 13.65
C ARG A 213 -3.20 6.29 14.88
N TRP A 214 -3.91 6.02 15.98
CA TRP A 214 -3.36 5.43 17.21
C TRP A 214 -3.57 3.92 17.29
N ASN A 215 -4.16 3.32 16.26
CA ASN A 215 -4.35 1.87 16.19
C ASN A 215 -3.07 1.19 15.72
N GLN A 216 -2.63 0.13 16.41
CA GLN A 216 -1.46 -0.67 16.01
C GLN A 216 -1.60 -1.28 14.60
N ASN A 217 -2.83 -1.49 14.11
CA ASN A 217 -3.12 -1.99 12.77
C ASN A 217 -3.03 -0.90 11.67
N CYS A 218 -2.71 0.35 12.05
CA CYS A 218 -2.66 1.51 11.16
C CYS A 218 -1.70 2.60 11.69
N GLN A 219 -0.43 2.26 11.84
CA GLN A 219 0.58 3.19 12.35
C GLN A 219 1.03 4.20 11.30
N SER A 220 1.03 5.50 11.63
CA SER A 220 1.49 6.55 10.72
C SER A 220 2.98 6.37 10.37
N ILE A 221 3.28 6.25 9.08
CA ILE A 221 4.67 6.23 8.60
C ILE A 221 5.40 7.52 8.97
N ARG A 222 4.70 8.66 9.08
CA ARG A 222 5.30 9.96 9.39
C ARG A 222 5.73 10.08 10.86
N GLU A 223 5.23 9.21 11.71
CA GLU A 223 5.39 9.32 13.16
C GLU A 223 6.08 8.12 13.79
N ARG A 224 6.06 6.96 13.14
CA ARG A 224 6.51 5.69 13.74
C ARG A 224 7.37 4.82 12.83
N SER A 225 7.62 5.24 11.58
CA SER A 225 8.52 4.48 10.72
C SER A 225 9.98 4.62 11.16
N SER A 226 10.84 3.70 10.73
CA SER A 226 12.29 3.83 10.91
C SER A 226 12.84 5.17 10.40
N LEU A 227 12.29 5.69 9.29
CA LEU A 227 12.60 7.01 8.78
C LEU A 227 12.17 8.14 9.74
N ALA A 228 11.01 8.02 10.38
CA ALA A 228 10.51 9.02 11.33
C ALA A 228 11.28 9.01 12.66
N THR A 229 11.57 7.83 13.20
CA THR A 229 12.26 7.68 14.49
C THR A 229 13.77 7.92 14.39
N GLY A 230 14.33 7.82 13.18
CA GLY A 230 15.78 7.90 12.97
C GLY A 230 16.52 6.71 13.58
N GLU A 231 15.80 5.62 13.90
CA GLU A 231 16.42 4.38 14.36
C GLU A 231 17.30 3.79 13.26
N ASP A 232 18.52 3.37 13.63
CA ASP A 232 19.40 2.66 12.71
C ASP A 232 18.71 1.37 12.24
N TYR A 233 18.27 1.36 10.99
CA TYR A 233 17.68 0.19 10.35
C TYR A 233 18.75 -0.50 9.50
N VAL A 234 18.94 -1.80 9.72
CA VAL A 234 19.71 -2.62 8.81
C VAL A 234 18.76 -3.14 7.74
N HIS A 235 19.00 -2.74 6.48
CA HIS A 235 18.26 -3.26 5.34
C HIS A 235 18.33 -4.78 5.33
N GLU A 236 17.23 -5.43 4.94
CA GLU A 236 17.16 -6.91 4.93
C GLU A 236 18.26 -7.53 4.04
N HIS A 237 18.62 -6.86 2.94
CA HIS A 237 19.76 -7.25 2.11
C HIS A 237 21.12 -7.14 2.84
N ASP A 238 21.28 -6.22 3.79
CA ASP A 238 22.56 -5.99 4.49
C ASP A 238 22.77 -6.91 5.71
N ARG A 239 21.78 -7.71 6.12
CA ARG A 239 21.83 -8.51 7.35
C ARG A 239 22.77 -9.72 7.29
N GLY A 240 23.42 -9.97 6.16
CA GLY A 240 24.27 -11.13 5.93
C GLY A 240 23.43 -12.40 5.81
N LEU A 241 23.66 -13.19 4.76
CA LEU A 241 22.87 -14.39 4.50
C LEU A 241 23.40 -15.55 5.33
N HIS A 242 22.49 -16.40 5.82
CA HIS A 242 22.84 -17.77 6.18
C HIS A 242 23.50 -18.44 4.96
N ASP A 243 24.48 -19.32 5.18
CA ASP A 243 25.36 -19.88 4.12
C ASP A 243 24.60 -20.45 2.90
N ASP A 244 23.35 -20.87 3.07
CA ASP A 244 22.52 -21.49 2.02
C ASP A 244 21.70 -20.47 1.16
N ASP A 245 21.57 -19.21 1.59
CA ASP A 245 20.72 -18.19 0.94
C ASP A 245 21.52 -17.11 0.17
N LYS A 246 22.85 -17.23 0.11
CA LYS A 246 23.80 -16.19 -0.33
C LYS A 246 23.55 -15.56 -1.70
N TYR A 247 22.78 -16.21 -2.58
CA TYR A 247 22.53 -15.74 -3.96
C TYR A 247 21.12 -15.19 -4.19
N SER A 248 20.15 -15.39 -3.30
CA SER A 248 18.73 -15.11 -3.58
C SER A 248 18.27 -13.70 -3.16
N ILE A 249 18.91 -13.10 -2.17
CA ILE A 249 18.48 -11.84 -1.56
C ILE A 249 19.09 -10.59 -2.22
N TRP A 250 20.22 -10.71 -2.93
CA TRP A 250 20.91 -9.54 -3.53
C TRP A 250 20.31 -9.05 -4.85
N ASP A 251 19.52 -9.87 -5.53
CA ASP A 251 18.87 -9.52 -6.80
C ASP A 251 17.87 -8.36 -6.66
N CYS A 252 17.37 -8.12 -5.45
CA CYS A 252 16.43 -7.03 -5.22
C CYS A 252 17.08 -5.66 -5.42
N VAL A 253 18.23 -5.39 -4.79
CA VAL A 253 18.90 -4.07 -4.87
C VAL A 253 19.57 -3.86 -6.23
N ARG A 254 20.17 -4.92 -6.76
CA ARG A 254 21.04 -4.83 -7.95
C ARG A 254 20.28 -5.00 -9.27
N TYR A 255 19.03 -5.46 -9.24
CA TYR A 255 18.33 -5.85 -10.47
C TYR A 255 16.81 -5.61 -10.45
N THR A 256 16.04 -6.37 -9.68
CA THR A 256 14.55 -6.35 -9.74
C THR A 256 13.94 -5.12 -9.11
N GLY A 257 14.48 -4.66 -7.98
CA GLY A 257 14.07 -3.45 -7.28
C GLY A 257 14.80 -2.19 -7.71
N ALA A 258 15.76 -2.33 -8.62
CA ALA A 258 16.47 -1.19 -9.21
C ALA A 258 15.56 -0.44 -10.19
N ASP A 259 15.88 0.83 -10.44
CA ASP A 259 15.10 1.66 -11.35
C ASP A 259 15.03 1.11 -12.79
N VAL A 260 14.04 1.56 -13.56
CA VAL A 260 13.85 1.16 -14.96
C VAL A 260 14.09 2.37 -15.86
N ARG A 261 15.22 2.40 -16.60
CA ARG A 261 15.52 3.48 -17.55
C ARG A 261 14.67 3.34 -18.81
N PHE A 262 14.55 4.44 -19.54
CA PHE A 262 13.84 4.44 -20.83
C PHE A 262 14.44 3.40 -21.78
N GLY A 263 13.57 2.55 -22.34
CA GLY A 263 13.97 1.50 -23.28
C GLY A 263 14.48 0.21 -22.62
N GLU A 264 14.52 0.14 -21.29
CA GLU A 264 14.89 -1.09 -20.59
C GLU A 264 13.72 -2.06 -20.42
N GLN A 265 14.08 -3.33 -20.24
CA GLN A 265 13.15 -4.39 -19.84
C GLN A 265 12.44 -4.09 -18.51
N SER A 266 11.17 -4.48 -18.45
CA SER A 266 10.27 -4.29 -17.31
C SER A 266 10.73 -5.08 -16.07
N THR A 267 10.23 -4.72 -14.89
CA THR A 267 10.51 -5.48 -13.65
C THR A 267 9.96 -6.89 -13.74
N LEU A 268 8.80 -7.10 -14.39
CA LEU A 268 8.25 -8.44 -14.64
C LEU A 268 9.17 -9.29 -15.51
N TRP A 269 9.74 -8.70 -16.57
CA TRP A 269 10.72 -9.39 -17.41
C TRP A 269 11.98 -9.75 -16.62
N ARG A 270 12.48 -8.81 -15.80
CA ARG A 270 13.64 -9.04 -14.93
C ARG A 270 13.39 -10.19 -13.96
N GLU A 271 12.17 -10.28 -13.41
CA GLU A 271 11.79 -11.38 -12.51
C GLU A 271 11.85 -12.75 -13.21
N CYS A 272 11.49 -12.84 -14.48
CA CYS A 272 11.61 -14.06 -15.29
C CYS A 272 13.06 -14.39 -15.69
N ASN A 273 13.98 -13.43 -15.64
CA ASN A 273 15.34 -13.53 -16.19
C ASN A 273 16.40 -13.17 -15.14
N LYS A 274 16.49 -13.97 -14.08
CA LYS A 274 17.44 -13.77 -12.95
C LYS A 274 18.72 -14.60 -13.04
N SER A 275 19.22 -14.88 -14.26
CA SER A 275 20.52 -15.55 -14.38
C SER A 275 21.66 -14.63 -13.94
N LEU A 276 22.76 -15.20 -13.44
CA LEU A 276 23.93 -14.41 -13.04
C LEU A 276 24.48 -13.59 -14.22
N GLU A 277 24.46 -14.15 -15.42
CA GLU A 277 24.88 -13.48 -16.65
C GLU A 277 23.98 -12.29 -16.98
N THR A 278 22.66 -12.45 -16.84
CA THR A 278 21.68 -11.39 -17.09
C THR A 278 21.85 -10.23 -16.10
N ILE A 279 22.04 -10.55 -14.81
CA ILE A 279 22.26 -9.55 -13.75
C ILE A 279 23.58 -8.80 -13.98
N ALA A 280 24.66 -9.51 -14.30
CA ALA A 280 25.95 -8.89 -14.61
C ALA A 280 25.88 -7.97 -15.84
N ALA A 281 25.11 -8.37 -16.86
CA ALA A 281 24.87 -7.54 -18.03
C ALA A 281 24.08 -6.27 -17.69
N PHE A 282 23.04 -6.38 -16.86
CA PHE A 282 22.31 -5.21 -16.34
C PHE A 282 23.25 -4.26 -15.57
N GLU A 283 24.09 -4.78 -14.69
CA GLU A 283 25.01 -3.95 -13.92
C GLU A 283 26.05 -3.24 -14.78
N HIS A 284 26.50 -3.90 -15.85
CA HIS A 284 27.40 -3.28 -16.81
C HIS A 284 26.80 -2.02 -17.42
N THR A 285 25.54 -2.05 -17.85
CA THR A 285 24.86 -0.88 -18.42
C THR A 285 24.58 0.21 -17.38
N ARG A 286 24.69 -0.10 -16.08
CA ARG A 286 24.56 0.86 -14.97
C ARG A 286 25.87 1.53 -14.54
N ARG A 287 27.01 1.13 -15.11
CA ARG A 287 28.30 1.79 -14.83
C ARG A 287 28.33 3.24 -15.34
N PRO A 288 29.08 4.14 -14.70
CA PRO A 288 29.28 5.50 -15.19
C PRO A 288 29.78 5.52 -16.63
N GLY A 289 29.16 6.34 -17.47
CA GLY A 289 29.49 6.44 -18.89
C GLY A 289 28.80 5.41 -19.79
N CYS A 290 28.06 4.45 -19.22
CA CYS A 290 27.17 3.56 -19.97
C CYS A 290 25.78 4.18 -20.07
N PHE A 291 25.35 4.49 -21.30
CA PHE A 291 24.05 5.11 -21.59
C PHE A 291 23.07 4.18 -22.32
N GLU A 292 23.55 3.02 -22.76
CA GLU A 292 22.73 2.05 -23.48
C GLU A 292 21.69 1.42 -22.55
N PRO A 293 20.43 1.26 -23.00
CA PRO A 293 19.42 0.57 -22.22
C PRO A 293 19.73 -0.92 -22.15
N PHE A 294 19.46 -1.51 -20.99
CA PHE A 294 19.47 -2.96 -20.82
C PHE A 294 18.30 -3.63 -21.56
N VAL A 295 18.60 -4.39 -22.62
CA VAL A 295 17.58 -5.04 -23.49
C VAL A 295 17.50 -6.57 -23.36
N GLY A 296 18.32 -7.21 -22.51
CA GLY A 296 18.17 -8.63 -22.15
C GLY A 296 18.69 -9.67 -23.16
N ASP A 297 18.81 -9.32 -24.44
CA ASP A 297 19.18 -10.26 -25.53
C ASP A 297 20.68 -10.29 -25.89
N GLU A 298 21.48 -9.37 -25.36
CA GLU A 298 22.93 -9.42 -25.58
C GLU A 298 23.54 -10.45 -24.62
N ALA A 299 23.71 -11.67 -25.12
CA ALA A 299 24.69 -12.59 -24.58
C ALA A 299 25.97 -11.79 -24.37
N PHE A 300 26.44 -11.71 -23.13
CA PHE A 300 27.65 -11.02 -22.74
C PHE A 300 28.86 -11.77 -23.33
N SER A 301 29.05 -11.74 -24.65
CA SER A 301 30.07 -12.48 -25.39
C SER A 301 31.42 -11.76 -25.39
N GLY A 302 31.68 -10.92 -24.37
CA GLY A 302 32.76 -9.94 -24.38
C GLY A 302 33.51 -9.82 -23.06
N TYR A 303 33.40 -10.80 -22.16
CA TYR A 303 34.42 -10.94 -21.12
C TYR A 303 35.62 -11.66 -21.74
N ASP A 304 36.51 -10.89 -22.37
CA ASP A 304 37.91 -11.30 -22.44
C ASP A 304 38.42 -11.23 -21.00
N SER A 305 38.30 -12.35 -20.27
CA SER A 305 38.99 -12.53 -19.01
C SER A 305 40.48 -12.48 -19.33
N GLY A 306 41.06 -11.28 -19.32
CA GLY A 306 42.50 -11.07 -19.30
C GLY A 306 43.15 -11.57 -18.00
N PHE A 307 42.70 -12.72 -17.52
CA PHE A 307 43.25 -13.47 -16.40
C PHE A 307 43.57 -14.86 -16.93
N GLU A 308 44.71 -14.98 -17.61
CA GLU A 308 45.39 -16.26 -17.75
C GLU A 308 45.93 -16.64 -16.37
N GLY A 309 45.05 -17.17 -15.53
CA GLY A 309 45.38 -17.83 -14.28
C GLY A 309 44.92 -19.29 -14.40
N GLU A 310 45.86 -20.19 -14.64
CA GLU A 310 45.63 -21.62 -14.41
C GLU A 310 45.43 -21.83 -12.90
N GLY A 311 44.17 -21.93 -12.48
CA GLY A 311 43.79 -22.23 -11.10
C GLY A 311 42.33 -22.62 -11.05
N ASP A 312 42.00 -23.61 -10.20
CA ASP A 312 40.64 -23.96 -9.78
C ASP A 312 40.00 -22.77 -9.01
N ASP A 313 39.81 -21.64 -9.68
CA ASP A 313 39.33 -20.42 -9.06
C ASP A 313 37.81 -20.50 -8.92
N ASP A 314 37.42 -20.61 -7.66
CA ASP A 314 36.05 -20.60 -7.19
C ASP A 314 35.29 -19.37 -7.73
N PRO A 315 34.26 -19.53 -8.58
CA PRO A 315 33.46 -18.40 -9.08
C PRO A 315 32.83 -17.56 -7.95
N TYR A 316 32.78 -18.07 -6.71
CA TYR A 316 32.33 -17.37 -5.51
C TYR A 316 33.33 -16.33 -4.98
N ALA A 317 34.63 -16.50 -5.23
CA ALA A 317 35.65 -15.52 -4.84
C ALA A 317 35.57 -14.22 -5.67
N LEU A 318 35.15 -14.32 -6.94
CA LEU A 318 34.95 -13.17 -7.82
C LEU A 318 33.75 -12.32 -7.38
N ALA A 319 32.67 -12.97 -6.90
CA ALA A 319 31.47 -12.30 -6.38
C ALA A 319 31.75 -11.57 -5.05
N ASP A 320 32.51 -12.18 -4.13
CA ASP A 320 32.92 -11.57 -2.86
C ASP A 320 33.91 -10.40 -3.05
N GLU A 321 34.83 -10.50 -4.01
CA GLU A 321 35.75 -9.40 -4.34
C GLU A 321 35.00 -8.21 -5.00
N LEU A 322 34.00 -8.49 -5.84
CA LEU A 322 33.08 -7.48 -6.38
C LEU A 322 32.25 -6.86 -5.26
N TYR A 323 31.74 -7.64 -4.30
CA TYR A 323 30.91 -7.17 -3.19
C TYR A 323 31.65 -6.19 -2.26
N SER A 324 32.88 -6.53 -1.83
CA SER A 324 33.65 -5.68 -0.92
C SER A 324 34.10 -4.34 -1.53
N LYS A 325 34.25 -4.28 -2.88
CA LYS A 325 34.63 -3.06 -3.61
C LYS A 325 33.44 -2.24 -4.11
N HIS A 326 32.27 -2.84 -4.36
CA HIS A 326 31.14 -2.16 -5.02
C HIS A 326 30.04 -1.61 -4.08
N SER A 327 29.97 -2.04 -2.81
CA SER A 327 29.00 -1.52 -1.82
C SER A 327 29.08 0.00 -1.62
N LEU A 328 30.29 0.60 -1.70
CA LEU A 328 30.45 2.06 -1.66
C LEU A 328 30.28 2.77 -3.01
N ALA A 329 30.42 2.04 -4.13
CA ALA A 329 30.33 2.62 -5.47
C ALA A 329 28.87 2.70 -5.97
N TRP A 330 28.02 1.73 -5.62
CA TRP A 330 26.64 1.62 -6.10
C TRP A 330 25.73 2.78 -5.67
N LYS A 331 26.01 3.40 -4.51
CA LYS A 331 25.32 4.62 -4.03
C LYS A 331 25.36 5.81 -5.01
N ASN A 332 26.22 5.78 -6.02
CA ASN A 332 26.37 6.85 -7.01
C ASN A 332 25.72 6.57 -8.39
N PHE A 333 25.06 5.42 -8.62
CA PHE A 333 24.71 4.95 -9.98
C PHE A 333 23.20 4.92 -10.32
N ALA A 334 22.32 5.05 -9.33
CA ALA A 334 20.88 4.89 -9.51
C ALA A 334 20.12 6.20 -9.25
N THR A 335 20.00 7.06 -10.27
CA THR A 335 19.15 8.25 -10.17
C THR A 335 18.38 8.52 -11.45
N ASP A 336 17.10 8.83 -11.30
CA ASP A 336 16.43 9.78 -12.18
C ASP A 336 16.95 11.16 -11.75
N ALA A 337 18.17 11.47 -12.21
CA ALA A 337 18.98 12.58 -11.71
C ALA A 337 18.20 13.90 -11.63
N LYS A 338 17.21 14.11 -12.51
CA LYS A 338 16.39 15.33 -12.49
C LYS A 338 15.53 15.43 -11.24
N PHE A 339 14.85 14.37 -10.82
CA PHE A 339 14.01 14.39 -9.62
C PHE A 339 14.85 14.44 -8.35
N ASP A 340 15.86 13.57 -8.25
CA ASP A 340 16.75 13.51 -7.08
C ASP A 340 17.45 14.87 -6.86
N HIS A 341 18.01 15.47 -7.91
CA HIS A 341 18.62 16.80 -7.81
C HIS A 341 17.60 17.89 -7.47
N ALA A 342 16.38 17.83 -8.02
CA ALA A 342 15.37 18.85 -7.76
C ALA A 342 14.86 18.79 -6.30
N VAL A 343 14.68 17.59 -5.74
CA VAL A 343 14.33 17.37 -4.33
C VAL A 343 15.42 17.91 -3.41
N VAL A 344 16.69 17.51 -3.64
CA VAL A 344 17.84 17.98 -2.84
C VAL A 344 18.01 19.51 -2.95
N HIS A 345 17.84 20.06 -4.15
CA HIS A 345 17.90 21.51 -4.35
C HIS A 345 16.77 22.23 -3.60
N GLN A 346 15.55 21.71 -3.64
CA GLN A 346 14.41 22.28 -2.92
C GLN A 346 14.59 22.20 -1.41
N GLN A 347 15.11 21.09 -0.87
CA GLN A 347 15.46 20.96 0.54
C GLN A 347 16.49 22.03 0.97
N LYS A 348 17.56 22.23 0.19
CA LYS A 348 18.57 23.28 0.46
C LYS A 348 17.95 24.67 0.44
N ARG A 349 17.01 24.95 -0.46
CA ARG A 349 16.28 26.23 -0.49
C ARG A 349 15.44 26.45 0.75
N GLN A 350 14.72 25.42 1.21
CA GLN A 350 13.94 25.46 2.45
C GLN A 350 14.85 25.74 3.66
N GLN A 351 16.03 25.12 3.74
CA GLN A 351 17.02 25.39 4.80
C GLN A 351 17.56 26.84 4.79
N MET A 352 17.61 27.48 3.61
CA MET A 352 18.09 28.85 3.46
C MET A 352 16.99 29.91 3.59
N ASN A 353 15.74 29.54 3.90
CA ASN A 353 14.56 30.43 3.91
C ASN A 353 14.40 31.27 2.63
N LEU A 354 14.78 30.71 1.47
CA LEU A 354 14.64 31.38 0.19
C LEU A 354 13.22 31.20 -0.35
N GLU A 355 12.28 32.02 0.15
CA GLU A 355 10.95 32.13 -0.43
C GLU A 355 11.04 32.72 -1.84
N GLU A 356 10.53 32.00 -2.83
CA GLU A 356 10.19 32.61 -4.11
C GLU A 356 8.76 33.12 -4.05
N ASP A 357 8.55 34.32 -4.56
CA ASP A 357 7.26 34.86 -4.98
C ASP A 357 6.77 34.05 -6.20
N ARG A 358 6.39 32.78 -5.97
CA ARG A 358 5.78 31.94 -7.00
C ARG A 358 4.41 32.51 -7.28
N GLN A 359 4.26 33.10 -8.47
CA GLN A 359 2.97 33.51 -9.01
C GLN A 359 1.97 32.37 -8.78
N PRO A 360 0.88 32.58 -8.01
CA PRO A 360 -0.10 31.54 -7.81
C PRO A 360 -0.66 31.14 -9.18
N ARG A 361 -0.59 29.84 -9.52
CA ARG A 361 -1.39 29.32 -10.64
C ARG A 361 -2.84 29.71 -10.38
N PRO A 362 -3.63 30.01 -11.43
CA PRO A 362 -5.06 30.23 -11.27
C PRO A 362 -5.64 29.05 -10.49
N HIS A 363 -6.33 29.39 -9.40
CA HIS A 363 -7.01 28.42 -8.56
C HIS A 363 -8.08 27.75 -9.42
N PHE A 364 -7.80 26.56 -9.94
CA PHE A 364 -8.81 25.67 -10.51
C PHE A 364 -9.60 25.02 -9.37
N GLY A 365 -10.02 25.84 -8.41
CA GLY A 365 -10.76 25.39 -7.25
C GLY A 365 -12.24 25.51 -7.54
N ARG A 366 -12.96 24.41 -7.34
CA ARG A 366 -14.40 24.49 -7.06
C ARG A 366 -14.63 25.43 -5.87
N THR A 367 -15.80 26.06 -5.79
CA THR A 367 -16.13 26.88 -4.61
C THR A 367 -16.29 25.97 -3.39
N ARG A 368 -15.34 26.05 -2.47
CA ARG A 368 -15.34 25.34 -1.20
C ARG A 368 -16.52 25.77 -0.33
N LYS A 369 -17.14 24.83 0.38
CA LYS A 369 -18.28 25.11 1.28
C LYS A 369 -17.88 25.11 2.76
N LEU A 370 -16.74 24.51 3.13
CA LEU A 370 -16.15 24.56 4.48
C LEU A 370 -15.07 25.66 4.60
N PRO A 371 -14.80 26.24 5.77
CA PRO A 371 -13.53 26.90 6.04
C PRO A 371 -12.39 25.87 6.07
N ARG A 372 -11.13 26.31 5.98
CA ARG A 372 -9.96 25.43 6.08
C ARG A 372 -9.86 24.78 7.45
N LEU A 373 -9.40 23.52 7.47
CA LEU A 373 -9.17 22.77 8.68
C LEU A 373 -7.85 23.21 9.34
N CYS A 374 -7.85 23.30 10.67
CA CYS A 374 -6.63 23.34 11.47
C CYS A 374 -6.13 21.89 11.64
N LEU A 375 -4.86 21.61 11.31
CA LEU A 375 -4.36 20.25 11.42
C LEU A 375 -4.46 19.75 12.87
N PRO A 376 -5.07 18.58 13.13
CA PRO A 376 -5.26 18.07 14.48
C PRO A 376 -3.94 17.92 15.24
N LYS A 377 -3.88 18.50 16.45
CA LYS A 377 -2.77 18.40 17.40
C LYS A 377 -3.35 17.89 18.72
N PRO A 378 -3.58 16.58 18.88
CA PRO A 378 -4.30 16.07 20.03
C PRO A 378 -3.50 16.26 21.32
N THR A 379 -4.19 16.55 22.41
CA THR A 379 -3.60 16.61 23.75
C THR A 379 -3.30 15.21 24.27
N GLN A 380 -2.52 15.11 25.35
CA GLN A 380 -2.24 13.81 25.96
C GLN A 380 -3.52 13.13 26.45
N GLU A 381 -4.49 13.89 26.97
CA GLU A 381 -5.78 13.35 27.40
C GLU A 381 -6.59 12.79 26.21
N GLN A 382 -6.58 13.47 25.07
CA GLN A 382 -7.24 12.98 23.86
C GLN A 382 -6.57 11.69 23.36
N ILE A 383 -5.23 11.63 23.39
CA ILE A 383 -4.46 10.44 23.01
C ILE A 383 -4.85 9.25 23.90
N SER A 384 -4.82 9.42 25.22
CA SER A 384 -5.19 8.34 26.15
C SER A 384 -6.64 7.87 25.96
N ARG A 385 -7.57 8.78 25.67
CA ARG A 385 -8.95 8.40 25.33
C ARG A 385 -9.01 7.58 24.03
N TYR A 386 -8.22 7.91 23.01
CA TYR A 386 -8.17 7.12 21.78
C TYR A 386 -7.61 5.71 22.05
N GLU A 387 -6.59 5.59 22.89
CA GLU A 387 -6.03 4.31 23.31
C GLU A 387 -7.05 3.47 24.08
N ASP A 388 -7.81 4.07 24.99
CA ASP A 388 -8.91 3.40 25.71
C ASP A 388 -10.02 2.92 24.73
N GLU A 389 -10.42 3.77 23.78
CA GLU A 389 -11.39 3.41 22.72
C GLU A 389 -10.90 2.25 21.87
N ILE A 390 -9.60 2.14 21.60
CA ILE A 390 -9.03 1.02 20.83
C ILE A 390 -8.98 -0.25 21.67
N ALA A 391 -8.58 -0.14 22.94
CA ALA A 391 -8.47 -1.26 23.86
C ALA A 391 -9.83 -1.92 24.15
N GLU A 392 -10.92 -1.14 24.15
CA GLU A 392 -12.29 -1.67 24.28
C GLU A 392 -12.63 -2.70 23.18
N TYR A 393 -12.04 -2.56 22.00
CA TYR A 393 -12.23 -3.48 20.88
C TYR A 393 -10.99 -4.35 20.67
N GLY A 394 -10.37 -4.83 21.75
CA GLY A 394 -9.28 -5.81 21.71
C GLY A 394 -7.98 -5.32 21.06
N GLY A 395 -7.87 -4.03 20.76
CA GLY A 395 -6.65 -3.46 20.20
C GLY A 395 -5.49 -3.56 21.20
N THR A 396 -4.32 -3.94 20.68
CA THR A 396 -3.09 -4.08 21.45
C THR A 396 -2.34 -2.75 21.59
N ASN A 397 -1.52 -2.63 22.64
CA ASN A 397 -0.67 -1.46 22.88
C ASN A 397 0.24 -1.16 21.68
N LEU A 398 0.39 0.12 21.34
CA LEU A 398 1.36 0.58 20.35
C LEU A 398 2.78 0.06 20.70
N LEU A 399 3.37 -0.73 19.80
CA LEU A 399 4.64 -1.42 20.06
C LEU A 399 5.88 -0.52 20.00
N HIS A 400 5.78 0.62 19.33
CA HIS A 400 6.88 1.56 19.15
C HIS A 400 6.47 2.96 19.56
N ASP A 401 7.38 3.65 20.23
CA ASP A 401 7.20 5.05 20.59
C ASP A 401 7.10 5.92 19.32
N ARG A 402 6.34 7.01 19.46
CA ARG A 402 6.28 8.04 18.43
C ARG A 402 7.65 8.73 18.34
N ALA A 403 8.05 9.11 17.13
CA ALA A 403 9.22 9.94 16.90
C ALA A 403 9.20 11.19 17.80
N GLU A 404 10.31 11.46 18.49
CA GLU A 404 10.41 12.58 19.44
C GLU A 404 10.17 13.94 18.77
N GLN A 405 10.54 14.04 17.49
CA GLN A 405 10.42 15.25 16.69
C GLN A 405 9.91 14.90 15.29
N ASP A 406 9.14 15.80 14.68
CA ASP A 406 8.79 15.67 13.28
C ASP A 406 10.00 16.01 12.40
N LEU A 407 10.49 15.02 11.66
CA LEU A 407 11.59 15.15 10.70
C LEU A 407 11.33 16.21 9.61
N GLY A 408 10.06 16.52 9.32
CA GLY A 408 9.69 17.47 8.26
C GLY A 408 9.50 16.80 6.90
N VAL A 409 8.84 17.50 5.96
CA VAL A 409 8.51 16.92 4.64
C VAL A 409 9.79 16.67 3.85
N TYR A 410 10.58 17.71 3.61
CA TYR A 410 11.74 17.61 2.72
C TYR A 410 12.89 16.73 3.23
N PRO A 411 13.24 16.72 4.53
CA PRO A 411 14.27 15.81 5.01
C PRO A 411 13.89 14.32 4.86
N GLY A 412 12.63 13.96 5.11
CA GLY A 412 12.15 12.60 4.87
C GLY A 412 12.05 12.25 3.39
N VAL A 413 11.53 13.17 2.56
CA VAL A 413 11.50 12.99 1.10
C VAL A 413 12.91 12.82 0.53
N ALA A 414 13.90 13.59 0.99
CA ALA A 414 15.27 13.45 0.53
C ALA A 414 15.83 12.04 0.78
N GLN A 415 15.65 11.48 1.98
CA GLN A 415 16.08 10.11 2.29
C GLN A 415 15.35 9.05 1.45
N ILE A 416 14.05 9.24 1.18
CA ILE A 416 13.29 8.36 0.26
C ILE A 416 13.90 8.38 -1.15
N PHE A 417 14.26 9.56 -1.66
CA PHE A 417 14.86 9.68 -2.99
C PHE A 417 16.32 9.23 -3.04
N GLU A 418 17.02 9.15 -1.90
CA GLU A 418 18.36 8.54 -1.79
C GLU A 418 18.31 7.00 -1.90
N ALA A 419 17.15 6.37 -1.69
CA ALA A 419 17.00 4.93 -1.80
C ALA A 419 17.39 4.43 -3.20
N ILE A 420 18.25 3.43 -3.29
CA ILE A 420 18.72 2.88 -4.57
C ILE A 420 17.89 1.68 -5.04
N SER A 421 16.95 1.22 -4.21
CA SER A 421 16.02 0.13 -4.53
C SER A 421 14.69 0.26 -3.79
N SER A 422 13.64 -0.42 -4.29
CA SER A 422 12.31 -0.36 -3.70
C SER A 422 12.21 -1.09 -2.35
N CYS A 423 13.11 -2.03 -2.07
CA CYS A 423 13.18 -2.69 -0.76
C CYS A 423 13.76 -1.79 0.34
N GLU A 424 14.64 -0.85 -0.01
CA GLU A 424 15.10 0.17 0.94
C GLU A 424 13.95 1.09 1.35
N ILE A 425 13.05 1.45 0.43
CA ILE A 425 11.84 2.23 0.74
C ILE A 425 10.94 1.48 1.72
N HIS A 426 10.76 0.17 1.53
CA HIS A 426 10.04 -0.65 2.51
C HIS A 426 10.66 -0.58 3.90
N THR A 427 11.99 -0.72 4.00
CA THR A 427 12.69 -0.66 5.29
C THR A 427 12.53 0.72 5.93
N LEU A 428 12.75 1.79 5.15
CA LEU A 428 12.58 3.18 5.58
C LEU A 428 11.20 3.45 6.18
N LEU A 429 10.14 2.94 5.54
CA LEU A 429 8.76 3.20 5.94
C LEU A 429 8.15 2.14 6.86
N SER A 430 8.93 1.14 7.28
CA SER A 430 8.48 0.12 8.22
C SER A 430 8.26 0.69 9.61
N THR A 431 7.16 0.32 10.25
CA THR A 431 6.80 0.71 11.63
C THR A 431 7.00 -0.44 12.63
N GLY A 432 7.71 -1.49 12.23
CA GLY A 432 7.83 -2.75 12.99
C GLY A 432 6.53 -3.56 13.11
N THR A 433 5.42 -3.04 12.60
CA THR A 433 4.06 -3.60 12.72
C THR A 433 3.28 -3.39 11.42
N ARG A 434 2.09 -2.78 11.47
CA ARG A 434 1.20 -2.49 10.34
C ARG A 434 1.17 -0.98 10.09
N PRO A 435 1.92 -0.48 9.10
CA PRO A 435 1.89 0.94 8.74
C PRO A 435 0.58 1.31 8.03
N ASN A 436 0.17 2.57 8.10
CA ASN A 436 -0.99 3.08 7.35
C ASN A 436 -0.79 3.04 5.83
N TYR A 437 0.46 2.99 5.36
CA TYR A 437 0.80 2.64 3.98
C TYR A 437 1.88 1.56 3.98
N ASN A 438 1.53 0.39 3.46
CA ASN A 438 2.33 -0.81 3.56
C ASN A 438 3.03 -1.13 2.23
N PHE A 439 4.36 -1.10 2.28
CA PHE A 439 5.27 -1.41 1.18
C PHE A 439 5.87 -2.82 1.28
N THR A 440 5.36 -3.70 2.14
CA THR A 440 5.89 -5.07 2.36
C THR A 440 5.99 -5.88 1.08
N ALA A 441 5.13 -5.64 0.07
CA ALA A 441 5.26 -6.22 -1.26
C ALA A 441 6.67 -6.07 -1.86
N TYR A 442 7.34 -4.94 -1.57
CA TYR A 442 8.63 -4.54 -2.11
C TYR A 442 9.82 -4.95 -1.21
N ARG A 443 9.61 -5.66 -0.09
CA ARG A 443 10.73 -6.15 0.74
C ARG A 443 11.62 -7.14 -0.02
N CYS A 444 12.84 -7.36 0.47
CA CYS A 444 13.85 -8.15 -0.24
C CYS A 444 13.36 -9.57 -0.51
N SER A 445 12.81 -10.25 0.51
CA SER A 445 12.32 -11.62 0.37
C SER A 445 11.21 -11.75 -0.68
N ASN A 446 10.32 -10.75 -0.76
CA ASN A 446 9.19 -10.78 -1.69
C ASN A 446 9.62 -10.50 -3.13
N MET A 447 10.67 -9.71 -3.35
CA MET A 447 11.19 -9.46 -4.70
C MET A 447 12.19 -10.52 -5.16
N GLY A 448 13.00 -11.04 -4.25
CA GLY A 448 13.97 -12.11 -4.50
C GLY A 448 13.28 -13.45 -4.76
N TYR A 449 12.40 -13.86 -3.84
CA TYR A 449 11.68 -15.13 -3.89
C TYR A 449 10.18 -14.92 -3.64
N PRO A 450 9.46 -14.31 -4.60
CA PRO A 450 8.05 -14.04 -4.43
C PRO A 450 7.25 -15.31 -4.17
N ALA A 451 6.54 -15.37 -3.04
CA ALA A 451 5.44 -16.32 -2.90
C ALA A 451 4.41 -16.04 -4.02
N THR A 452 3.76 -17.08 -4.52
CA THR A 452 2.71 -17.01 -5.55
C THR A 452 1.59 -16.04 -5.16
N GLU A 453 1.28 -15.96 -3.86
CA GLU A 453 0.23 -15.11 -3.30
C GLU A 453 0.69 -13.68 -2.98
N ALA A 454 1.99 -13.39 -3.04
CA ALA A 454 2.50 -12.12 -2.56
C ALA A 454 1.96 -10.96 -3.44
N LYS A 455 1.14 -10.11 -2.81
CA LYS A 455 0.51 -8.94 -3.43
C LYS A 455 1.61 -7.99 -3.92
N ARG A 456 1.51 -7.48 -5.15
CA ARG A 456 2.49 -6.58 -5.82
C ARG A 456 2.06 -5.12 -5.75
N THR A 457 1.51 -4.73 -4.61
CA THR A 457 0.77 -3.48 -4.44
C THR A 457 1.35 -2.65 -3.31
N VAL A 458 1.13 -1.34 -3.36
CA VAL A 458 1.15 -0.52 -2.14
C VAL A 458 -0.23 -0.64 -1.50
N GLU A 459 -0.26 -1.11 -0.26
CA GLU A 459 -1.50 -1.29 0.49
C GLU A 459 -1.77 -0.05 1.37
N TRP A 460 -2.94 0.54 1.21
CA TRP A 460 -3.43 1.69 1.96
C TRP A 460 -4.31 1.20 3.10
N ARG A 461 -3.83 1.29 4.33
CA ARG A 461 -4.50 0.81 5.55
C ARG A 461 -5.13 1.94 6.38
N GLU A 462 -5.01 3.19 5.92
CA GLU A 462 -5.39 4.38 6.69
C GLU A 462 -6.88 4.46 7.03
N ALA A 463 -7.75 3.86 6.21
CA ALA A 463 -9.18 3.89 6.46
C ALA A 463 -9.62 2.91 7.55
N GLU A 464 -10.34 3.42 8.56
CA GLU A 464 -11.20 2.58 9.41
C GLU A 464 -12.26 1.93 8.52
N GLY A 465 -12.66 0.70 8.87
CA GLY A 465 -13.66 -0.06 8.14
C GLY A 465 -14.92 0.74 7.87
N SER A 466 -15.57 0.45 6.74
CA SER A 466 -16.81 1.13 6.38
C SER A 466 -17.69 0.26 5.51
N LEU A 467 -18.99 0.35 5.78
CA LEU A 467 -20.05 -0.21 4.93
C LEU A 467 -20.94 0.90 4.35
N ASP A 468 -20.41 2.14 4.26
CA ASP A 468 -21.01 3.21 3.47
C ASP A 468 -20.53 3.08 2.02
N PRO A 469 -21.41 2.73 1.07
CA PRO A 469 -21.02 2.50 -0.32
C PRO A 469 -20.41 3.73 -1.00
N ALA A 470 -20.84 4.94 -0.61
CA ALA A 470 -20.30 6.17 -1.18
C ALA A 470 -18.89 6.45 -0.66
N TRP A 471 -18.68 6.28 0.66
CA TRP A 471 -17.36 6.47 1.26
C TRP A 471 -16.35 5.43 0.79
N VAL A 472 -16.73 4.14 0.72
CA VAL A 472 -15.84 3.07 0.25
C VAL A 472 -15.34 3.38 -1.17
N ALA A 473 -16.24 3.74 -2.08
CA ALA A 473 -15.87 4.13 -3.44
C ALA A 473 -14.99 5.38 -3.47
N THR A 474 -15.33 6.41 -2.69
CA THR A 474 -14.57 7.67 -2.60
C THR A 474 -13.14 7.44 -2.12
N TRP A 475 -12.96 6.65 -1.05
CA TRP A 475 -11.64 6.36 -0.52
C TRP A 475 -10.77 5.61 -1.53
N CYS A 476 -11.34 4.64 -2.25
CA CYS A 476 -10.62 3.93 -3.30
C CYS A 476 -10.19 4.88 -4.44
N ARG A 477 -11.07 5.82 -4.85
CA ARG A 477 -10.73 6.84 -5.85
C ARG A 477 -9.65 7.80 -5.36
N ILE A 478 -9.65 8.17 -4.08
CA ILE A 478 -8.59 8.98 -3.47
C ILE A 478 -7.24 8.26 -3.53
N ALA A 479 -7.17 6.99 -3.08
CA ALA A 479 -5.94 6.20 -3.09
C ALA A 479 -5.37 6.04 -4.51
N VAL A 480 -6.24 5.71 -5.48
CA VAL A 480 -5.84 5.56 -6.89
C VAL A 480 -5.44 6.90 -7.51
N GLY A 481 -6.21 7.96 -7.26
CA GLY A 481 -5.97 9.30 -7.80
C GLY A 481 -4.66 9.92 -7.31
N LEU A 482 -4.38 9.81 -6.00
CA LEU A 482 -3.10 10.22 -5.43
C LEU A 482 -1.93 9.40 -6.00
N SER A 483 -2.12 8.10 -6.22
CA SER A 483 -1.10 7.25 -6.85
C SER A 483 -0.81 7.68 -8.29
N LYS A 484 -1.86 7.92 -9.09
CA LYS A 484 -1.73 8.43 -10.45
C LYS A 484 -1.04 9.79 -10.48
N PHE A 485 -1.44 10.71 -9.60
CA PHE A 485 -0.79 12.02 -9.49
C PHE A 485 0.69 11.86 -9.13
N ALA A 486 1.00 11.05 -8.11
CA ALA A 486 2.37 10.80 -7.69
C ALA A 486 3.23 10.30 -8.85
N ILE A 487 2.73 9.34 -9.63
CA ILE A 487 3.49 8.67 -10.70
C ILE A 487 3.61 9.54 -11.96
N HIS A 488 2.54 10.24 -12.36
CA HIS A 488 2.47 10.88 -13.68
C HIS A 488 2.66 12.40 -13.68
N SER A 489 2.60 13.08 -12.53
CA SER A 489 2.77 14.54 -12.48
C SER A 489 4.14 15.00 -12.98
N SER A 490 4.23 16.23 -13.48
CA SER A 490 5.52 16.84 -13.78
C SER A 490 6.33 17.07 -12.50
N VAL A 491 7.67 17.19 -12.62
CA VAL A 491 8.55 17.52 -11.48
C VAL A 491 8.05 18.77 -10.75
N SER A 492 7.64 19.80 -11.49
CA SER A 492 7.20 21.06 -10.91
C SER A 492 5.90 20.91 -10.11
N GLU A 493 4.94 20.13 -10.61
CA GLU A 493 3.66 19.91 -9.92
C GLU A 493 3.83 19.03 -8.70
N PHE A 494 4.66 17.99 -8.82
CA PHE A 494 4.99 17.12 -7.71
C PHE A 494 5.66 17.89 -6.56
N LEU A 495 6.70 18.69 -6.86
CA LEU A 495 7.37 19.51 -5.84
C LEU A 495 6.43 20.56 -5.23
N GLN A 496 5.52 21.12 -6.03
CA GLN A 496 4.51 22.05 -5.53
C GLN A 496 3.55 21.37 -4.55
N ALA A 497 3.09 20.13 -4.82
CA ALA A 497 2.28 19.38 -3.87
C ALA A 497 3.01 19.18 -2.53
N LEU A 498 4.30 18.81 -2.58
CA LEU A 498 5.12 18.65 -1.38
C LEU A 498 5.29 19.97 -0.60
N ASP A 499 5.55 21.09 -1.29
CA ASP A 499 5.62 22.43 -0.67
C ASP A 499 4.29 22.79 0.02
N LEU A 500 3.16 22.49 -0.62
CA LEU A 500 1.83 22.77 -0.07
C LEU A 500 1.52 21.93 1.18
N CYS A 501 1.86 20.64 1.16
CA CYS A 501 1.75 19.77 2.33
C CYS A 501 2.67 20.22 3.49
N ASP A 502 3.88 20.69 3.19
CA ASP A 502 4.81 21.22 4.20
C ASP A 502 4.27 22.49 4.87
N ARG A 503 3.67 23.39 4.08
CA ARG A 503 3.00 24.60 4.59
C ARG A 503 1.80 24.30 5.47
N ALA A 504 0.98 23.31 5.10
CA ALA A 504 -0.17 22.87 5.92
C ALA A 504 0.24 22.57 7.37
N LYS A 505 1.42 21.98 7.56
CA LYS A 505 1.98 21.62 8.86
C LYS A 505 2.55 22.82 9.64
N LYS A 506 3.03 23.85 8.93
CA LYS A 506 3.65 25.05 9.51
C LYS A 506 2.63 26.11 9.92
N GLN A 507 1.55 26.26 9.17
CA GLN A 507 0.53 27.29 9.41
C GLN A 507 -0.88 26.74 9.21
N ASP A 508 -1.66 26.74 10.30
CA ASP A 508 -3.06 26.33 10.26
C ASP A 508 -3.84 27.23 9.28
N GLY A 509 -4.64 26.61 8.41
CA GLY A 509 -5.45 27.33 7.43
C GLY A 509 -4.73 27.78 6.16
N GLU A 510 -3.46 27.42 5.95
CA GLU A 510 -2.79 27.70 4.68
C GLU A 510 -3.15 26.68 3.59
N TYR A 511 -3.25 25.40 3.98
CA TYR A 511 -3.55 24.28 3.10
C TYR A 511 -4.12 23.11 3.91
N ASP A 512 -5.08 22.36 3.39
CA ASP A 512 -5.61 21.15 4.02
C ASP A 512 -5.91 20.03 3.03
N VAL A 513 -6.51 18.93 3.51
CA VAL A 513 -6.81 17.75 2.69
C VAL A 513 -7.74 18.06 1.52
N ILE A 514 -8.66 19.00 1.67
CA ILE A 514 -9.57 19.39 0.59
C ILE A 514 -8.80 20.13 -0.50
N ASP A 515 -7.92 21.06 -0.10
CA ASP A 515 -7.05 21.76 -1.04
C ASP A 515 -6.11 20.77 -1.77
N LEU A 516 -5.65 19.71 -1.09
CA LEU A 516 -4.88 18.62 -1.70
C LEU A 516 -5.66 17.88 -2.78
N LEU A 517 -6.88 17.45 -2.47
CA LEU A 517 -7.72 16.72 -3.41
C LEU A 517 -8.05 17.59 -4.64
N ASP A 518 -8.39 18.87 -4.43
CA ASP A 518 -8.61 19.80 -5.54
C ASP A 518 -7.32 20.02 -6.36
N PHE A 519 -6.15 20.12 -5.71
CA PHE A 519 -4.87 20.30 -6.40
C PHE A 519 -4.51 19.12 -7.31
N VAL A 520 -4.77 17.88 -6.87
CA VAL A 520 -4.48 16.67 -7.66
C VAL A 520 -5.60 16.31 -8.66
N GLY A 521 -6.66 17.13 -8.74
CA GLY A 521 -7.75 16.98 -9.70
C GLY A 521 -8.89 16.05 -9.25
N LEU A 522 -8.96 15.70 -7.96
CA LEU A 522 -10.00 14.86 -7.36
C LEU A 522 -11.18 15.68 -6.85
N PHE A 523 -11.78 16.48 -7.73
CA PHE A 523 -12.81 17.47 -7.36
C PHE A 523 -14.09 16.84 -6.83
N ALA A 524 -14.50 15.69 -7.37
CA ALA A 524 -15.71 14.99 -6.96
C ALA A 524 -15.54 14.33 -5.59
N GLU A 525 -14.37 13.73 -5.35
CA GLU A 525 -13.97 13.16 -4.07
C GLU A 525 -13.82 14.27 -3.02
N ALA A 526 -13.28 15.43 -3.39
CA ALA A 526 -13.17 16.58 -2.50
C ALA A 526 -14.55 17.10 -2.04
N GLU A 527 -15.56 17.11 -2.91
CA GLU A 527 -16.93 17.46 -2.51
C GLU A 527 -17.55 16.43 -1.54
N GLN A 528 -17.32 15.13 -1.78
CA GLN A 528 -17.79 14.07 -0.89
C GLN A 528 -17.07 14.11 0.46
N VAL A 529 -15.76 14.36 0.46
CA VAL A 529 -14.95 14.57 1.67
C VAL A 529 -15.46 15.76 2.47
N GLU A 530 -15.77 16.89 1.83
CA GLU A 530 -16.36 18.01 2.55
C GLU A 530 -17.69 17.67 3.24
N GLN A 531 -18.55 16.89 2.59
CA GLN A 531 -19.80 16.44 3.20
C GLN A 531 -19.53 15.53 4.40
N ARG A 532 -18.61 14.58 4.24
CA ARG A 532 -18.20 13.66 5.32
C ARG A 532 -17.60 14.42 6.50
N MET A 533 -16.69 15.36 6.26
CA MET A 533 -16.08 16.16 7.31
C MET A 533 -17.13 17.00 8.05
N ARG A 534 -18.13 17.56 7.35
CA ARG A 534 -19.28 18.23 8.00
C ARG A 534 -20.08 17.28 8.89
N GLU A 535 -20.37 16.08 8.39
CA GLU A 535 -21.15 15.08 9.12
C GLU A 535 -20.45 14.61 10.40
N PHE A 536 -19.12 14.46 10.34
CA PHE A 536 -18.32 13.96 11.46
C PHE A 536 -17.59 15.05 12.25
N ALA A 537 -17.83 16.33 11.98
CA ALA A 537 -17.10 17.45 12.59
C ALA A 537 -17.06 17.37 14.12
N ASP A 538 -18.23 17.22 14.75
CA ASP A 538 -18.33 17.11 16.21
C ASP A 538 -17.72 15.80 16.73
N LYS A 539 -17.99 14.68 16.06
CA LYS A 539 -17.54 13.35 16.48
C LYS A 539 -16.01 13.21 16.42
N TRP A 540 -15.37 13.86 15.45
CA TRP A 540 -13.93 13.83 15.26
C TRP A 540 -13.22 15.06 15.84
N GLU A 541 -13.96 15.95 16.51
CA GLU A 541 -13.45 17.19 17.10
C GLU A 541 -12.66 18.04 16.08
N LEU A 542 -13.16 18.11 14.84
CA LEU A 542 -12.56 18.89 13.76
C LEU A 542 -12.65 20.38 14.10
N LYS A 543 -11.55 21.10 13.90
CA LYS A 543 -11.46 22.55 14.15
C LYS A 543 -11.22 23.28 12.84
N TYR A 544 -12.06 24.26 12.53
CA TYR A 544 -11.90 25.07 11.35
C TYR A 544 -11.35 26.46 11.67
N VAL A 545 -10.61 27.03 10.73
CA VAL A 545 -9.99 28.35 10.87
C VAL A 545 -11.08 29.41 10.98
N GLY A 546 -10.98 30.24 12.02
CA GLY A 546 -11.95 31.31 12.30
C GLY A 546 -13.16 30.86 13.12
N GLU A 547 -13.23 29.59 13.53
CA GLU A 547 -14.12 29.15 14.60
C GLU A 547 -13.52 29.54 15.97
N PRO A 548 -14.35 29.97 16.95
CA PRO A 548 -13.91 30.43 18.26
C PRO A 548 -13.33 29.34 19.16
#